data_AF-A0A1J5HA77-F1
#
_entry.id   AF-A0A1J5HA77-F1
#
_cell.length_a   1.000
_cell.length_b   1.000
_cell.length_c   1.000
_cell.angle_alpha   90.00
_cell.angle_beta   90.00
_cell.angle_gamma   90.00
#
_symmetry.space_group_name_H-M   'P 1'
#
loop_
_entity.id
_entity.type
_entity.pdbx_description
1 polymer ?
#
loop_
_entity_poly.entity_id
_entity_poly.type
_entity_poly.pdbx_seq_one_letter_code
_entity_poly.pdbx_strand_id
1 'polypeptide(L)'
;MGAYLGWFYAYTFAVWALMVAQFLTNGEVVLHAGMIGVYITFLTAYTGQKELTRWSLDKNYRRIWGELWVYVWLATGLVLWPLASIFPKTFQCAPSAELATIIGIVITFFTGSEFSKFAYKVQRVDKKTPSG
;
A
#
# COMPACT_ATOMS: atom_id res chain seq x y z
N MET A 1 5.31 -20.15 -4.00
CA MET A 1 4.94 -18.91 -3.26
C MET A 1 6.03 -17.83 -3.27
N GLY A 2 7.32 -18.17 -3.27
CA GLY A 2 8.41 -17.18 -3.42
C GLY A 2 8.38 -16.41 -4.74
N ALA A 3 8.11 -17.09 -5.85
CA ALA A 3 8.06 -16.46 -7.18
C ALA A 3 6.97 -15.36 -7.31
N TYR A 4 5.77 -15.59 -6.76
CA TYR A 4 4.67 -14.60 -6.80
C TYR A 4 5.03 -13.29 -6.10
N LEU A 5 5.70 -13.37 -4.94
CA LEU A 5 6.16 -12.18 -4.22
C LEU A 5 7.32 -11.49 -4.93
N GLY A 6 8.21 -12.26 -5.56
CA GLY A 6 9.26 -11.71 -6.43
C GLY A 6 8.68 -10.89 -7.57
N TRP A 7 7.66 -11.42 -8.26
CA TRP A 7 6.93 -10.70 -9.32
C TRP A 7 6.23 -9.44 -8.80
N PHE A 8 5.57 -9.52 -7.64
CA PHE A 8 4.96 -8.35 -7.01
C PHE A 8 5.99 -7.26 -6.71
N TYR A 9 7.11 -7.60 -6.08
CA TYR A 9 8.14 -6.62 -5.74
C TYR A 9 8.80 -6.01 -6.97
N ALA A 10 9.09 -6.83 -7.98
CA ALA A 10 9.63 -6.33 -9.25
C ALA A 10 8.64 -5.40 -9.96
N TYR A 11 7.36 -5.79 -10.01
CA TYR A 11 6.31 -4.99 -10.64
C TYR A 11 6.09 -3.67 -9.91
N THR A 12 5.89 -3.72 -8.59
CA THR A 12 5.69 -2.52 -7.77
C THR A 12 6.92 -1.60 -7.82
N PHE A 13 8.14 -2.14 -7.80
CA PHE A 13 9.35 -1.35 -7.97
C PHE A 13 9.40 -0.70 -9.34
N ALA A 14 9.10 -1.43 -10.42
CA ALA A 14 9.11 -0.89 -11.78
C ALA A 14 8.09 0.24 -11.94
N VAL A 15 6.85 0.06 -11.45
CA VAL A 15 5.81 1.11 -11.49
C VAL A 15 6.22 2.32 -10.66
N TRP A 16 6.76 2.11 -9.47
CA TRP A 16 7.24 3.20 -8.61
C TRP A 16 8.42 3.95 -9.25
N ALA A 17 9.41 3.23 -9.80
CA ALA A 17 10.57 3.83 -10.45
C ALA A 17 10.18 4.61 -11.71
N LEU A 18 9.23 4.09 -12.50
CA LEU A 18 8.68 4.79 -13.66
C LEU A 18 7.98 6.10 -13.25
N MET A 19 7.18 6.07 -12.18
CA MET A 19 6.53 7.26 -11.65
C MET A 19 7.55 8.30 -11.18
N VAL A 20 8.58 7.89 -10.43
CA VAL A 20 9.65 8.79 -9.98
C VAL A 20 10.42 9.35 -11.17
N ALA A 21 10.72 8.53 -12.19
CA ALA A 21 11.40 8.98 -13.39
C ALA A 21 10.58 10.02 -14.15
N GLN A 22 9.28 9.77 -14.38
CA GLN A 22 8.39 10.74 -15.03
C GLN A 22 8.29 12.05 -14.25
N PHE A 23 8.22 11.97 -12.92
CA PHE A 23 8.20 13.16 -12.07
C PHE A 23 9.49 13.98 -12.24
N LEU A 24 10.65 13.33 -12.25
CA LEU A 24 11.95 13.99 -12.37
C LEU A 24 12.22 14.56 -13.77
N THR A 25 11.77 13.89 -14.84
CA THR A 25 12.04 14.32 -16.21
C THR A 25 11.00 15.31 -16.74
N ASN A 26 9.73 15.11 -16.41
CA ASN A 26 8.61 15.81 -17.03
C ASN A 26 7.83 16.68 -16.02
N GLY A 27 8.11 16.59 -14.72
CA GLY A 27 7.33 17.29 -13.69
C GLY A 27 5.89 16.77 -13.54
N GLU A 28 5.61 15.60 -14.10
CA GLU A 28 4.28 15.01 -14.22
C GLU A 28 4.28 13.53 -13.81
N VAL A 29 3.13 13.04 -13.35
CA VAL A 29 2.92 11.63 -13.01
C VAL A 29 1.70 11.13 -13.77
N VAL A 30 1.93 10.28 -14.77
CA VAL A 30 0.88 9.67 -15.58
C VAL A 30 0.90 8.16 -15.36
N LEU A 31 -0.09 7.68 -14.64
CA LEU A 31 -0.29 6.25 -14.41
C LEU A 31 -1.45 5.75 -15.28
N HIS A 32 -1.24 4.64 -15.98
CA HIS A 32 -2.31 4.01 -16.75
C HIS A 32 -3.21 3.15 -15.85
N ALA A 33 -4.53 3.18 -16.08
CA ALA A 33 -5.51 2.42 -15.30
C ALA A 33 -5.19 0.91 -15.19
N GLY A 34 -4.65 0.30 -16.27
CA GLY A 34 -4.23 -1.10 -16.24
C GLY A 34 -3.11 -1.38 -15.23
N MET A 35 -2.16 -0.45 -15.08
CA MET A 35 -1.06 -0.60 -14.13
C MET A 35 -1.55 -0.57 -12.68
N ILE A 36 -2.55 0.28 -12.42
CA ILE A 36 -3.21 0.44 -11.14
C ILE A 36 -4.00 -0.83 -10.79
N GLY A 37 -4.77 -1.35 -11.74
CA GLY A 37 -5.55 -2.58 -11.54
C GLY A 37 -4.66 -3.74 -11.10
N VAL A 38 -3.54 -3.94 -11.79
CA VAL A 38 -2.55 -4.99 -11.43
C VAL A 38 -1.98 -4.75 -10.03
N TYR A 39 -1.60 -3.51 -9.69
CA TYR A 39 -1.11 -3.18 -8.35
C TYR A 39 -2.14 -3.46 -7.25
N ILE A 40 -3.39 -3.05 -7.45
CA ILE A 40 -4.49 -3.28 -6.51
C ILE A 40 -4.73 -4.79 -6.32
N THR A 41 -4.72 -5.58 -7.38
CA THR A 41 -4.88 -7.04 -7.29
C THR A 41 -3.81 -7.65 -6.40
N PHE A 42 -2.54 -7.27 -6.60
CA PHE A 42 -1.45 -7.77 -5.75
C PHE A 42 -1.56 -7.31 -4.30
N LEU A 43 -1.85 -6.02 -4.08
CA LEU A 43 -2.01 -5.46 -2.73
C LEU A 43 -3.15 -6.12 -1.96
N THR A 44 -4.28 -6.38 -2.64
CA THR A 44 -5.45 -7.06 -2.08
C THR A 44 -5.11 -8.50 -1.73
N ALA A 45 -4.46 -9.23 -2.63
CA ALA A 45 -4.03 -10.60 -2.38
C ALA A 45 -3.05 -10.70 -1.20
N TYR A 46 -2.07 -9.79 -1.14
CA TYR A 46 -1.12 -9.71 -0.03
C TYR A 46 -1.84 -9.43 1.30
N THR A 47 -2.71 -8.42 1.33
CA THR A 47 -3.41 -8.03 2.56
C THR A 47 -4.38 -9.12 2.99
N GLY A 48 -5.16 -9.69 2.07
CA GLY A 48 -6.04 -10.83 2.35
C GLY A 48 -5.29 -12.02 2.95
N GLN A 49 -4.13 -12.38 2.38
CA GLN A 49 -3.31 -13.46 2.94
C GLN A 49 -2.80 -13.15 4.35
N LYS A 50 -2.35 -11.92 4.59
CA LYS A 50 -1.89 -11.46 5.90
C LYS A 50 -3.00 -11.54 6.95
N GLU A 51 -4.21 -11.12 6.59
CA GLU A 51 -5.39 -11.17 7.46
C GLU A 51 -5.84 -12.61 7.72
N LEU A 52 -5.93 -13.46 6.69
CA LEU A 52 -6.21 -14.89 6.85
C LEU A 52 -5.20 -15.58 7.77
N THR A 53 -3.92 -15.27 7.64
CA THR A 53 -2.89 -15.86 8.51
C THR A 53 -3.04 -15.42 9.96
N ARG A 54 -3.44 -14.16 10.19
CA ARG A 54 -3.65 -13.62 11.54
C ARG A 54 -4.85 -14.28 12.22
N TRP A 55 -5.98 -14.33 11.54
CA TRP A 55 -7.24 -14.77 12.13
C TRP A 55 -7.42 -16.30 12.12
N SER A 56 -6.96 -16.99 11.09
CA SER A 56 -7.18 -18.44 10.96
C SER A 56 -6.04 -19.29 11.48
N LEU A 57 -4.79 -18.83 11.33
CA LEU A 57 -3.60 -19.58 11.74
C LEU A 57 -2.99 -19.08 13.04
N ASP A 58 -3.57 -18.04 13.63
CA ASP A 58 -3.17 -17.47 14.92
C ASP A 58 -1.69 -17.04 14.97
N LYS A 59 -1.10 -16.87 13.78
CA LYS A 59 0.31 -16.55 13.58
C LYS A 59 0.43 -15.08 13.23
N ASN A 60 1.37 -14.41 13.90
CA ASN A 60 1.81 -13.10 13.44
C ASN A 60 2.56 -13.27 12.11
N TYR A 61 1.91 -12.94 11.00
CA TYR A 61 2.53 -12.88 9.69
C TYR A 61 3.54 -11.71 9.65
N ARG A 62 4.79 -11.98 10.06
CA ARG A 62 5.92 -11.02 10.06
C ARG A 62 6.60 -10.94 8.69
N ARG A 63 5.85 -10.73 7.62
CA ARG A 63 6.47 -10.54 6.28
C ARG A 63 6.67 -9.05 6.02
N ILE A 64 7.79 -8.55 6.52
CA ILE A 64 8.22 -7.14 6.55
C ILE A 64 8.14 -6.47 5.16
N TRP A 65 8.50 -7.21 4.11
CA TRP A 65 8.68 -6.68 2.76
C TRP A 65 7.40 -6.17 2.08
N GLY A 66 6.22 -6.76 2.36
CA GLY A 66 4.97 -6.26 1.77
C GLY A 66 4.43 -5.02 2.49
N GLU A 67 4.70 -4.88 3.79
CA GLU A 67 4.39 -3.65 4.53
C GLU A 67 5.30 -2.49 4.09
N LEU A 68 6.57 -2.76 3.77
CA LEU A 68 7.51 -1.77 3.23
C LEU A 68 6.93 -1.02 2.03
N TRP A 69 6.33 -1.75 1.08
CA TRP A 69 5.77 -1.15 -0.12
C TRP A 69 4.56 -0.26 0.16
N VAL A 70 3.72 -0.64 1.12
CA VAL A 70 2.62 0.23 1.59
C VAL A 70 3.19 1.55 2.13
N TYR A 71 4.26 1.51 2.93
CA TYR A 71 4.92 2.72 3.44
C TYR A 71 5.58 3.55 2.34
N VAL A 72 6.23 2.94 1.36
CA VAL A 72 6.83 3.64 0.21
C VAL A 72 5.76 4.40 -0.57
N TRP A 73 4.61 3.77 -0.84
CA TRP A 73 3.51 4.43 -1.54
C TRP A 73 2.87 5.55 -0.71
N LEU A 74 2.70 5.36 0.60
CA LEU A 74 2.23 6.42 1.51
C LEU A 74 3.19 7.62 1.53
N ALA A 75 4.49 7.37 1.69
CA ALA A 75 5.51 8.41 1.69
C ALA A 75 5.55 9.16 0.36
N THR A 76 5.42 8.42 -0.75
CA THR A 76 5.41 9.03 -2.09
C THR A 76 4.19 9.94 -2.28
N GLY A 77 3.00 9.49 -1.84
CA GLY A 77 1.80 10.34 -1.84
C GLY A 77 1.94 11.59 -0.98
N LEU A 78 2.52 11.45 0.22
CA LEU A 78 2.77 12.55 1.16
C LEU A 78 3.79 13.57 0.64
N VAL A 79 4.68 13.19 -0.28
CA VAL A 79 5.68 14.09 -0.87
C VAL A 79 5.15 14.74 -2.13
N LEU A 80 4.55 13.95 -3.03
CA LEU A 80 4.06 14.44 -4.31
C LEU A 80 2.85 15.39 -4.14
N TRP A 81 1.96 15.11 -3.18
CA TRP A 81 0.78 15.95 -2.97
C TRP A 81 1.12 17.39 -2.55
N PRO A 82 1.97 17.64 -1.54
CA PRO A 82 2.39 19.00 -1.19
C PRO A 82 3.19 19.67 -2.30
N LEU A 83 4.08 18.94 -2.98
CA LEU A 83 4.86 19.50 -4.08
C LEU A 83 3.97 19.99 -5.23
N ALA A 84 2.96 19.21 -5.60
CA ALA A 84 1.94 19.61 -6.56
C ALA A 84 1.12 20.83 -6.10
N SER A 85 0.79 20.88 -4.80
CA SER A 85 -0.04 21.94 -4.22
C SER A 85 0.72 23.28 -4.13
N ILE A 86 2.02 23.24 -3.81
CA ILE A 86 2.85 24.44 -3.57
C ILE A 86 3.42 24.99 -4.89
N PHE A 87 3.77 24.13 -5.84
CA PHE A 87 4.39 24.52 -7.10
C PHE A 87 3.59 24.05 -8.34
N PRO A 88 2.32 24.46 -8.47
CA PRO A 88 1.43 23.95 -9.54
C PRO A 88 1.87 24.32 -10.96
N LYS A 89 2.72 25.35 -11.12
CA LYS A 89 3.27 25.76 -12.43
C LYS A 89 4.52 24.98 -12.83
N THR A 90 5.18 24.33 -11.87
CA THR A 90 6.44 23.59 -12.06
C THR A 90 6.18 22.09 -12.06
N PHE A 91 5.24 21.64 -11.24
CA PHE A 91 4.77 20.27 -11.22
C PHE A 91 3.31 20.27 -11.63
N GLN A 92 3.01 19.80 -12.85
CA GLN A 92 1.64 19.47 -13.25
C GLN A 92 1.19 18.14 -12.62
N CYS A 93 1.59 17.92 -11.38
CA CYS A 93 1.21 16.79 -10.56
C CYS A 93 -0.16 17.03 -9.91
N ALA A 94 -1.11 17.63 -10.64
CA ALA A 94 -2.51 17.48 -10.24
C ALA A 94 -2.71 15.98 -10.03
N PRO A 95 -3.14 15.52 -8.83
CA PRO A 95 -3.21 14.10 -8.56
C PRO A 95 -4.12 13.53 -9.63
N SER A 96 -3.53 12.81 -10.58
CA SER A 96 -4.29 12.08 -11.57
C SER A 96 -5.28 11.23 -10.79
N ALA A 97 -6.51 11.10 -11.31
CA ALA A 97 -7.55 10.34 -10.61
C ALA A 97 -7.02 8.96 -10.18
N GLU A 98 -6.12 8.44 -11.01
CA GLU A 98 -5.26 7.28 -10.85
C GLU A 98 -4.34 7.30 -9.62
N LEU A 99 -3.51 8.33 -9.46
CA LEU A 99 -2.62 8.47 -8.30
C LEU A 99 -3.42 8.62 -6.99
N ALA A 100 -4.49 9.42 -7.02
CA ALA A 100 -5.40 9.56 -5.88
C ALA A 100 -6.05 8.22 -5.51
N THR A 101 -6.45 7.43 -6.52
CA THR A 101 -7.01 6.08 -6.32
C THR A 101 -6.01 5.15 -5.65
N ILE A 102 -4.76 5.08 -6.14
CA ILE A 102 -3.73 4.26 -5.49
C ILE A 102 -3.52 4.67 -4.04
N ILE A 103 -3.35 5.97 -3.77
CA ILE A 103 -3.10 6.47 -2.41
C ILE A 103 -4.28 6.14 -1.49
N GLY A 104 -5.51 6.40 -1.93
CA GLY A 104 -6.72 6.10 -1.16
C GLY A 104 -6.86 4.61 -0.83
N ILE A 105 -6.55 3.75 -1.78
CA ILE A 105 -6.57 2.29 -1.59
C ILE A 105 -5.49 1.87 -0.59
N VAL A 106 -4.27 2.39 -0.73
CA VAL A 106 -3.14 2.10 0.17
C VAL A 106 -3.50 2.52 1.61
N ILE A 107 -4.07 3.71 1.80
CA ILE A 107 -4.54 4.20 3.11
C ILE A 107 -5.65 3.28 3.66
N THR A 108 -6.60 2.87 2.83
CA THR A 108 -7.71 2.00 3.23
C THR A 108 -7.21 0.63 3.70
N PHE A 109 -6.31 -0.01 2.94
CA PHE A 109 -5.73 -1.28 3.35
C PHE A 109 -4.82 -1.15 4.58
N PHE A 110 -4.07 -0.04 4.69
CA PHE A 110 -3.22 0.22 5.85
C PHE A 110 -4.05 0.36 7.13
N THR A 111 -5.01 1.29 7.13
CA THR A 111 -5.88 1.54 8.30
C THR A 111 -6.69 0.29 8.65
N GLY A 112 -7.28 -0.39 7.67
CA GLY A 112 -7.99 -1.65 7.87
C GLY A 112 -7.11 -2.73 8.52
N SER A 113 -5.85 -2.85 8.09
CA SER A 113 -4.91 -3.82 8.69
C SER A 113 -4.54 -3.43 10.13
N GLU A 114 -4.35 -2.14 10.43
CA GLU A 114 -4.06 -1.68 11.80
C GLU A 114 -5.26 -1.87 12.74
N PHE A 115 -6.48 -1.54 12.31
CA PHE A 115 -7.71 -1.84 13.05
C PHE A 115 -7.86 -3.35 13.30
N SER A 116 -7.62 -4.17 12.29
CA SER A 116 -7.67 -5.63 12.43
C SER A 116 -6.62 -6.15 13.41
N LYS A 117 -5.39 -5.63 13.41
CA LYS A 117 -4.36 -5.96 14.41
C LYS A 117 -4.82 -5.60 15.82
N PHE A 118 -5.44 -4.42 15.99
CA PHE A 118 -5.96 -3.98 17.27
C PHE A 118 -7.08 -4.91 17.77
N ALA A 119 -8.10 -5.17 16.93
CA ALA A 119 -9.21 -6.06 17.25
C ALA A 119 -8.74 -7.48 17.62
N TYR A 120 -7.77 -8.02 16.87
CA TYR A 120 -7.17 -9.32 17.16
C TYR A 120 -6.45 -9.35 18.54
N LYS A 121 -5.75 -8.28 18.92
CA LYS A 121 -5.12 -8.17 20.25
C LYS A 121 -6.17 -8.17 21.37
N VAL A 122 -7.25 -7.40 21.22
CA VAL A 122 -8.33 -7.32 22.21
C VAL A 122 -8.97 -8.71 22.41
N GLN A 123 -9.37 -9.39 21.33
CA GLN A 123 -9.98 -10.71 21.43
C GLN A 123 -9.07 -11.75 22.12
N ARG A 124 -7.75 -11.66 21.91
CA ARG A 124 -6.76 -12.54 22.55
C ARG A 124 -6.58 -12.26 24.04
N VAL A 125 -6.73 -11.00 24.47
CA VAL A 125 -6.71 -10.62 25.89
C VAL A 125 -7.94 -11.18 26.59
N ASP A 126 -9.13 -11.04 25.99
CA ASP A 126 -10.37 -11.62 26.53
C ASP A 126 -10.29 -13.14 26.64
N LYS A 127 -9.77 -13.83 25.62
CA LYS A 127 -9.58 -15.30 25.69
C LYS A 127 -8.59 -15.77 26.76
N LYS A 128 -7.65 -14.92 27.19
CA LYS A 128 -6.64 -15.25 28.22
C LYS A 128 -7.08 -14.87 29.64
N THR A 129 -8.10 -14.05 29.77
CA THR A 129 -8.68 -13.62 31.03
C THR A 129 -10.14 -14.05 31.02
N PRO A 130 -10.43 -15.35 31.17
CA PRO A 130 -11.82 -15.77 31.30
C PRO A 130 -12.34 -15.13 32.59
N SER A 131 -13.12 -14.06 32.46
CA SER A 131 -13.94 -13.55 33.56
C SER A 131 -14.86 -14.69 33.98
N GLY A 132 -14.66 -15.19 35.21
CA GLY A 132 -15.54 -16.17 35.84
C GLY A 132 -16.95 -15.65 36.06
#